data_AF-A0A4U5M6I5-F1
#
_entry.id   AF-A0A4U5M6I5-F1
#
_cell.length_a   1.000
_cell.length_b   1.000
_cell.length_c   1.000
_cell.angle_alpha   90.00
_cell.angle_beta   90.00
_cell.angle_gamma   90.00
#
_symmetry.space_group_name_H-M   'P 1'
#
loop_
_entity.id
_entity.type
_entity.pdbx_description
1 polymer ?
#
loop_
_entity_poly.entity_id
_entity_poly.type
_entity_poly.pdbx_seq_one_letter_code
_entity_poly.pdbx_strand_id
1 'polypeptide(L)'
;MENGRQETLEETMFEVIEKHFKGIKFRERNAGHAIDEHMRDPGFSVNAYIEKETGFVAGGNEWNCGTWMDKMGSSDKAGNRGIPATPRDGAAVELQGLCLHVVEGLDELVKSGHYHQKEVSDTNGLTWTWSQWAQTIRANFEAHFYVSEDDSSPSVNKSKILKDTVGSKTVFTDFQLRPNLAVTLALVPDIIDVQKAWNVIETTEKTLMGPLGIKTLDPSDWCYDGFYNNDDDSIVKKTAKGWNYHQGPEWLWVAALFLKAKIEVAWRLKAQNPGIWKNAVVTVKEKFGDYLTHLKDSAWSSLPELTQAEGVHCPGSCEAQAWSIGCLLEAVVALDGYSKQ
;
A
#
# COMPACT_ATOMS: atom_id res chain seq x y z
N MET A 1 5.97 16.97 -35.81
CA MET A 1 6.38 15.63 -35.33
C MET A 1 7.54 15.89 -34.38
N GLU A 2 7.27 15.94 -33.07
CA GLU A 2 8.35 16.01 -32.08
C GLU A 2 9.21 14.76 -32.22
N ASN A 3 10.52 14.94 -32.28
CA ASN A 3 11.49 13.85 -32.33
C ASN A 3 11.37 13.05 -31.02
N GLY A 4 10.63 11.93 -31.04
CA GLY A 4 10.55 11.05 -29.88
C GLY A 4 11.94 10.51 -29.54
N ARG A 5 12.39 10.74 -28.30
CA ARG A 5 13.61 10.13 -27.76
C ARG A 5 13.34 8.63 -27.60
N GLN A 6 14.20 7.79 -28.18
CA GLN A 6 14.22 6.36 -27.87
C GLN A 6 15.11 6.15 -26.64
N GLU A 7 14.61 5.41 -25.66
CA GLU A 7 15.31 5.05 -24.44
C GLU A 7 15.16 3.54 -24.22
N THR A 8 16.21 2.92 -23.69
CA THR A 8 16.14 1.54 -23.21
C THR A 8 15.34 1.46 -21.90
N LEU A 9 14.81 0.28 -21.58
CA LEU A 9 14.13 0.08 -20.29
C LEU A 9 15.07 0.39 -19.10
N GLU A 10 16.35 0.03 -19.20
CA GLU A 10 17.37 0.35 -18.20
C GLU A 10 17.52 1.86 -17.98
N GLU A 11 17.62 2.65 -19.06
CA GLU A 11 17.73 4.11 -18.95
C GLU A 11 16.47 4.74 -18.38
N THR A 12 15.28 4.28 -18.79
CA THR A 12 14.01 4.78 -18.25
C THR A 12 13.85 4.45 -16.77
N MET A 13 14.21 3.23 -16.35
CA MET A 13 14.21 2.84 -14.92
C MET A 13 15.17 3.70 -14.11
N PHE A 14 16.39 3.89 -14.60
CA PHE A 14 17.38 4.73 -13.94
C PHE A 14 16.92 6.18 -13.84
N GLU A 15 16.33 6.75 -14.90
CA GLU A 15 15.84 8.13 -14.90
C GLU A 15 14.78 8.36 -13.81
N VAL A 16 13.83 7.43 -13.65
CA VAL A 16 12.81 7.53 -12.60
C VAL A 16 13.44 7.53 -11.21
N ILE A 17 14.37 6.60 -10.97
CA ILE A 17 15.04 6.46 -9.67
C ILE A 17 15.91 7.68 -9.38
N GLU A 18 16.69 8.13 -10.36
CA GLU A 18 17.58 9.27 -10.24
C GLU A 18 16.80 10.57 -9.95
N LYS A 19 15.67 10.78 -10.64
CA LYS A 19 14.79 11.94 -10.38
C LYS A 19 14.24 11.94 -8.96
N HIS A 20 13.77 10.80 -8.45
CA HIS A 20 13.29 10.71 -7.06
C HIS A 20 14.44 10.89 -6.06
N PHE A 21 15.62 10.34 -6.38
CA PHE A 21 16.80 10.49 -5.54
C PHE A 21 17.26 11.95 -5.43
N LYS A 22 17.19 12.71 -6.53
CA LYS A 22 17.43 14.17 -6.54
C LYS A 22 16.30 14.97 -5.90
N GLY A 23 15.11 14.39 -5.82
CA GLY A 23 13.87 15.05 -5.42
C GLY A 23 13.17 15.68 -6.61
N ILE A 24 11.89 15.37 -6.76
CA ILE A 24 11.01 16.00 -7.73
C ILE A 24 10.08 17.01 -7.04
N LYS A 25 9.90 18.15 -7.70
CA LYS A 25 8.96 19.20 -7.29
C LYS A 25 8.36 19.79 -8.54
N PHE A 26 7.05 19.66 -8.68
CA PHE A 26 6.35 20.18 -9.84
C PHE A 26 4.94 20.60 -9.48
N ARG A 27 4.38 21.43 -10.35
CA ARG A 27 2.94 21.68 -10.38
C ARG A 27 2.35 20.91 -11.55
N GLU A 28 1.25 20.21 -11.32
CA GLU A 28 0.58 19.44 -12.37
C GLU A 28 0.33 20.31 -13.60
N ARG A 29 0.64 19.73 -14.77
CA ARG A 29 0.52 20.45 -16.04
C ARG A 29 -0.96 20.76 -16.28
N ASN A 30 -1.27 22.03 -16.54
CA ASN A 30 -2.63 22.54 -16.71
C ASN A 30 -3.48 22.54 -15.42
N ALA A 31 -2.84 22.59 -14.24
CA ALA A 31 -3.52 22.68 -12.94
C ALA A 31 -4.70 23.67 -12.92
N GLY A 32 -5.81 23.20 -12.34
CA GLY A 32 -7.08 23.91 -12.26
C GLY A 32 -8.26 23.00 -12.63
N HIS A 33 -9.46 23.57 -12.64
CA HIS A 33 -10.72 22.84 -12.85
C HIS A 33 -10.83 22.08 -14.19
N ALA A 34 -9.94 22.35 -15.14
CA ALA A 34 -9.91 21.64 -16.42
C ALA A 34 -9.36 20.20 -16.30
N ILE A 35 -8.52 19.92 -15.30
CA ILE A 35 -7.95 18.58 -15.08
C ILE A 35 -8.48 17.90 -13.81
N ASP A 36 -8.93 18.68 -12.81
CA ASP A 36 -9.61 18.15 -11.63
C ASP A 36 -10.66 19.17 -11.13
N GLU A 37 -11.94 18.79 -11.16
CA GLU A 37 -13.06 19.64 -10.74
C GLU A 37 -13.00 20.02 -9.26
N HIS A 38 -12.47 19.14 -8.41
CA HIS A 38 -12.64 19.17 -6.97
C HIS A 38 -11.38 19.64 -6.23
N MET A 39 -10.20 19.22 -6.69
CA MET A 39 -8.92 19.45 -6.01
C MET A 39 -8.67 20.94 -5.76
N ARG A 40 -8.17 21.26 -4.56
CA ARG A 40 -7.77 22.62 -4.21
C ARG A 40 -6.44 22.99 -4.84
N ASP A 41 -6.21 24.28 -5.03
CA ASP A 41 -4.99 24.81 -5.66
C ASP A 41 -3.66 24.26 -5.09
N PRO A 42 -3.49 24.06 -3.76
CA PRO A 42 -2.28 23.47 -3.21
C PRO A 42 -2.07 21.99 -3.60
N GLY A 43 -3.15 21.23 -3.85
CA GLY A 43 -3.10 19.81 -4.18
C GLY A 43 -2.35 19.53 -5.49
N PHE A 44 -2.43 20.46 -6.46
CA PHE A 44 -1.71 20.37 -7.73
C PHE A 44 -0.20 20.54 -7.59
N SER A 45 0.31 20.94 -6.43
CA SER A 45 1.76 21.12 -6.20
C SER A 45 2.33 19.89 -5.50
N VAL A 46 3.00 19.03 -6.24
CA VAL A 46 3.48 17.73 -5.76
C VAL A 46 4.99 17.75 -5.55
N ASN A 47 5.42 17.19 -4.42
CA ASN A 47 6.82 16.88 -4.14
C ASN A 47 6.94 15.38 -3.87
N ALA A 48 8.02 14.75 -4.33
CA ALA A 48 8.42 13.41 -3.90
C ALA A 48 9.95 13.33 -3.88
N TYR A 49 10.51 12.66 -2.88
CA TYR A 49 11.95 12.65 -2.63
C TYR A 49 12.36 11.43 -1.81
N ILE A 50 13.67 11.20 -1.75
CA ILE A 50 14.27 10.21 -0.85
C ILE A 50 14.81 10.94 0.38
N GLU A 51 14.27 10.62 1.56
CA GLU A 51 14.81 11.04 2.84
C GLU A 51 16.21 10.44 3.02
N LYS A 52 17.24 11.27 3.14
CA LYS A 52 18.63 10.80 3.09
C LYS A 52 19.06 10.10 4.37
N GLU A 53 18.43 10.43 5.49
CA GLU A 53 18.67 9.85 6.80
C GLU A 53 18.10 8.43 6.91
N THR A 54 16.93 8.20 6.33
CA THR A 54 16.16 6.95 6.46
C THR A 54 16.20 6.08 5.20
N GLY A 55 16.48 6.67 4.05
CA GLY A 55 16.37 6.05 2.73
C GLY A 55 14.92 5.94 2.23
N PHE A 56 13.94 6.47 2.97
CA PHE A 56 12.52 6.32 2.64
C PHE A 56 12.10 7.17 1.45
N VAL A 57 11.16 6.63 0.66
CA VAL A 57 10.41 7.38 -0.34
C VAL A 57 9.33 8.18 0.39
N ALA A 58 9.42 9.51 0.33
CA ALA A 58 8.45 10.41 0.93
C ALA A 58 7.89 11.39 -0.10
N GLY A 59 6.65 11.82 0.07
CA GLY A 59 6.07 12.80 -0.84
C GLY A 59 4.61 13.15 -0.55
N GLY A 60 4.01 13.87 -1.49
CA GLY A 60 2.63 14.34 -1.39
C GLY A 60 2.45 15.51 -0.43
N ASN A 61 1.20 15.78 -0.10
CA ASN A 61 0.77 16.76 0.90
C ASN A 61 -0.67 16.46 1.35
N GLU A 62 -1.14 17.12 2.41
CA GLU A 62 -2.51 16.94 2.95
C GLU A 62 -3.65 17.25 1.97
N TRP A 63 -3.37 17.89 0.84
CA TRP A 63 -4.32 18.30 -0.20
C TRP A 63 -4.27 17.43 -1.46
N ASN A 64 -3.46 16.37 -1.49
CA ASN A 64 -3.33 15.47 -2.64
C ASN A 64 -3.62 14.00 -2.32
N CYS A 65 -3.76 13.22 -3.39
CA CYS A 65 -4.13 11.80 -3.37
C CYS A 65 -3.10 10.99 -4.17
N GLY A 66 -1.85 10.96 -3.74
CA GLY A 66 -0.75 10.31 -4.50
C GLY A 66 -0.66 8.79 -4.39
N THR A 67 -1.51 8.17 -3.56
CA THR A 67 -1.52 6.71 -3.33
C THR A 67 -2.83 6.12 -3.83
N TRP A 68 -2.96 4.80 -3.88
CA TRP A 68 -4.19 4.14 -4.34
C TRP A 68 -5.43 4.46 -3.49
N MET A 69 -5.24 4.91 -2.25
CA MET A 69 -6.31 5.43 -1.39
C MET A 69 -6.61 6.89 -1.76
N ASP A 70 -7.15 7.11 -2.95
CA ASP A 70 -7.12 8.37 -3.71
C ASP A 70 -8.41 9.21 -3.69
N LYS A 71 -9.35 8.95 -2.79
CA LYS A 71 -10.66 9.63 -2.82
C LYS A 71 -10.54 11.12 -2.50
N MET A 72 -10.69 11.97 -3.53
CA MET A 72 -10.90 13.41 -3.37
C MET A 72 -12.38 13.71 -3.05
N GLY A 73 -12.64 14.41 -1.95
CA GLY A 73 -14.00 14.80 -1.58
C GLY A 73 -14.63 15.77 -2.59
N SER A 74 -15.94 15.65 -2.80
CA SER A 74 -16.67 16.38 -3.86
C SER A 74 -18.05 16.93 -3.44
N SER A 75 -18.40 16.84 -2.16
CA SER A 75 -19.66 17.36 -1.61
C SER A 75 -19.48 18.77 -1.05
N ASP A 76 -20.15 19.76 -1.67
CA ASP A 76 -20.28 21.09 -1.10
C ASP A 76 -21.17 21.08 0.15
N LYS A 77 -22.25 20.31 0.08
CA LYS A 77 -23.28 20.22 1.13
C LYS A 77 -22.72 19.67 2.44
N ALA A 78 -21.80 18.71 2.36
CA ALA A 78 -21.10 18.14 3.50
C ALA A 78 -19.77 18.84 3.81
N GLY A 79 -19.42 19.90 3.08
CA GLY A 79 -18.20 20.69 3.29
C GLY A 79 -16.90 19.91 3.05
N ASN A 80 -16.94 18.91 2.17
CA ASN A 80 -15.82 18.00 1.95
C ASN A 80 -15.13 18.17 0.58
N ARG A 81 -15.68 19.01 -0.31
CA ARG A 81 -15.10 19.31 -1.62
C ARG A 81 -13.63 19.75 -1.53
N GLY A 82 -12.80 19.10 -2.34
CA GLY A 82 -11.38 19.39 -2.48
C GLY A 82 -10.53 19.04 -1.27
N ILE A 83 -11.07 18.24 -0.35
CA ILE A 83 -10.32 17.68 0.77
C ILE A 83 -10.15 16.17 0.48
N PRO A 84 -8.91 15.66 0.44
CA PRO A 84 -8.67 14.22 0.39
C PRO A 84 -9.30 13.51 1.59
N ALA A 85 -9.94 12.36 1.36
CA ALA A 85 -10.47 11.53 2.43
C ALA A 85 -9.36 10.76 3.17
N THR A 86 -8.30 10.43 2.45
CA THR A 86 -7.16 9.62 2.89
C THR A 86 -5.86 10.17 2.29
N PRO A 87 -5.46 11.41 2.62
CA PRO A 87 -4.13 11.87 2.24
C PRO A 87 -3.10 10.98 2.94
N ARG A 88 -2.16 10.45 2.17
CA ARG A 88 -1.09 9.57 2.66
C ARG A 88 0.27 10.17 2.29
N ASP A 89 0.45 11.42 2.70
CA ASP A 89 1.69 12.15 2.55
C ASP A 89 2.76 11.68 3.55
N GLY A 90 4.01 12.01 3.26
CA GLY A 90 5.17 11.43 3.96
C GLY A 90 5.54 10.07 3.37
N ALA A 91 6.03 9.16 4.22
CA ALA A 91 6.52 7.85 3.81
C ALA A 91 5.44 6.77 3.95
N ALA A 92 4.72 6.48 2.86
CA ALA A 92 3.72 5.40 2.80
C ALA A 92 4.37 4.01 2.85
N VAL A 93 3.80 3.10 3.65
CA VAL A 93 4.41 1.80 3.97
C VAL A 93 4.72 0.94 2.73
N GLU A 94 3.82 0.91 1.75
CA GLU A 94 3.98 0.09 0.54
C GLU A 94 5.10 0.60 -0.37
N LEU A 95 5.31 1.92 -0.41
CA LEU A 95 6.37 2.51 -1.22
C LEU A 95 7.76 2.14 -0.69
N GLN A 96 7.89 1.91 0.62
CA GLN A 96 9.16 1.50 1.21
C GLN A 96 9.48 0.05 0.87
N GLY A 97 8.48 -0.84 0.92
CA GLY A 97 8.63 -2.24 0.51
C GLY A 97 8.97 -2.36 -0.98
N LEU A 98 8.24 -1.61 -1.83
CA LEU A 98 8.51 -1.54 -3.26
C LEU A 98 9.92 -1.00 -3.55
N CYS A 99 10.31 0.11 -2.90
CA CYS A 99 11.63 0.70 -3.08
C CYS A 99 12.74 -0.27 -2.68
N LEU A 100 12.64 -0.87 -1.48
CA LEU A 100 13.63 -1.84 -1.00
C LEU A 100 13.75 -3.04 -1.95
N HIS A 101 12.63 -3.62 -2.36
CA HIS A 101 12.62 -4.73 -3.32
C HIS A 101 13.30 -4.36 -4.64
N VAL A 102 13.03 -3.15 -5.17
CA VAL A 102 13.64 -2.67 -6.42
C VAL A 102 15.14 -2.45 -6.24
N VAL A 103 15.60 -1.77 -5.19
CA VAL A 103 17.03 -1.49 -5.04
C VAL A 103 17.84 -2.77 -4.73
N GLU A 104 17.27 -3.74 -4.02
CA GLU A 104 17.90 -5.05 -3.84
C GLU A 104 17.98 -5.81 -5.18
N GLY A 105 16.91 -5.81 -5.96
CA GLY A 105 16.91 -6.42 -7.30
C GLY A 105 17.92 -5.76 -8.26
N LEU A 106 18.04 -4.43 -8.22
CA LEU A 106 19.06 -3.72 -9.01
C LEU A 106 20.48 -4.08 -8.58
N ASP A 107 20.74 -4.22 -7.28
CA ASP A 107 22.03 -4.67 -6.77
C ASP A 107 22.39 -6.08 -7.26
N GLU A 108 21.41 -7.00 -7.29
CA GLU A 108 21.57 -8.34 -7.85
C GLU A 108 21.80 -8.33 -9.37
N LEU A 109 21.09 -7.48 -10.12
CA LEU A 109 21.27 -7.32 -11.55
C LEU A 109 22.64 -6.72 -11.90
N VAL A 110 23.14 -5.79 -11.09
CA VAL A 110 24.51 -5.27 -11.23
C VAL A 110 25.54 -6.37 -10.98
N LYS A 111 25.37 -7.17 -9.92
CA LYS A 111 26.28 -8.28 -9.59
C LYS A 111 26.31 -9.37 -10.66
N SER A 112 25.17 -9.61 -11.32
CA SER A 112 25.04 -10.59 -12.40
C SER A 112 25.39 -10.04 -13.79
N GLY A 113 25.69 -8.73 -13.91
CA GLY A 113 26.07 -8.09 -15.17
C GLY A 113 24.90 -7.79 -16.12
N HIS A 114 23.67 -7.78 -15.61
CA HIS A 114 22.44 -7.49 -16.35
C HIS A 114 21.94 -6.05 -16.19
N TYR A 115 22.62 -5.22 -15.38
CA TYR A 115 22.35 -3.80 -15.21
C TYR A 115 23.67 -3.04 -15.01
N HIS A 116 23.84 -1.90 -15.69
CA HIS A 116 25.13 -1.20 -15.79
C HIS A 116 25.24 -0.02 -14.84
N GLN A 117 24.14 0.61 -14.48
CA GLN A 117 24.14 1.70 -13.49
C GLN A 117 24.35 1.13 -12.10
N LYS A 118 25.40 1.56 -11.40
CA LYS A 118 25.81 0.98 -10.10
C LYS A 118 25.45 1.84 -8.89
N GLU A 119 25.18 3.10 -9.15
CA GLU A 119 24.99 4.13 -8.15
C GLU A 119 24.04 5.21 -8.64
N VAL A 120 23.51 5.97 -7.69
CA VAL A 120 22.64 7.12 -7.93
C VAL A 120 23.13 8.30 -7.10
N SER A 121 23.11 9.49 -7.68
CA SER A 121 23.62 10.72 -7.05
C SER A 121 22.54 11.78 -6.91
N ASP A 122 22.57 12.52 -5.81
CA ASP A 122 21.74 13.70 -5.61
C ASP A 122 22.35 14.96 -6.27
N THR A 123 21.70 16.12 -6.12
CA THR A 123 22.20 17.39 -6.67
C THR A 123 23.41 17.95 -5.94
N ASN A 124 23.73 17.46 -4.74
CA ASN A 124 24.82 17.93 -3.88
C ASN A 124 26.06 17.04 -3.95
N GLY A 125 26.02 15.96 -4.74
CA GLY A 125 27.11 15.00 -4.93
C GLY A 125 27.09 13.81 -3.95
N LEU A 126 26.08 13.70 -3.07
CA LEU A 126 25.86 12.49 -2.29
C LEU A 126 25.50 11.36 -3.25
N THR A 127 26.24 10.26 -3.18
CA THR A 127 26.07 9.11 -4.06
C THR A 127 25.89 7.84 -3.25
N TRP A 128 24.91 7.03 -3.61
CA TRP A 128 24.67 5.71 -3.03
C TRP A 128 24.74 4.63 -4.09
N THR A 129 25.41 3.54 -3.76
CA THR A 129 25.19 2.25 -4.43
C THR A 129 23.81 1.69 -4.07
N TRP A 130 23.28 0.79 -4.90
CA TRP A 130 22.00 0.11 -4.62
C TRP A 130 21.99 -0.62 -3.27
N SER A 131 23.08 -1.35 -2.96
CA SER A 131 23.24 -2.01 -1.67
C SER A 131 23.28 -1.03 -0.48
N GLN A 132 23.89 0.14 -0.63
CA GLN A 132 23.90 1.16 0.44
C GLN A 132 22.49 1.67 0.69
N TRP A 133 21.72 1.98 -0.35
CA TRP A 133 20.35 2.43 -0.19
C TRP A 133 19.47 1.35 0.48
N ALA A 134 19.57 0.10 0.04
CA ALA A 134 18.87 -1.02 0.66
C ALA A 134 19.17 -1.14 2.16
N GLN A 135 20.46 -1.05 2.54
CA GLN A 135 20.89 -1.10 3.94
C GLN A 135 20.37 0.09 4.75
N THR A 136 20.33 1.30 4.18
CA THR A 136 19.76 2.47 4.85
C THR A 136 18.28 2.26 5.18
N ILE A 137 17.48 1.76 4.23
CA ILE A 137 16.07 1.45 4.49
C ILE A 137 15.94 0.38 5.58
N ARG A 138 16.67 -0.74 5.47
CA ARG A 138 16.60 -1.84 6.45
C ARG A 138 16.98 -1.40 7.86
N ALA A 139 18.00 -0.54 8.00
CA ALA A 139 18.44 -0.03 9.29
C ALA A 139 17.42 0.88 9.98
N ASN A 140 16.53 1.52 9.20
CA ASN A 140 15.59 2.51 9.72
C ASN A 140 14.14 2.01 9.78
N PHE A 141 13.73 1.09 8.88
CA PHE A 141 12.32 0.74 8.69
C PHE A 141 11.62 0.32 9.98
N GLU A 142 12.17 -0.68 10.68
CA GLU A 142 11.53 -1.22 11.89
C GLU A 142 11.32 -0.14 12.96
N ALA A 143 12.34 0.67 13.24
CA ALA A 143 12.29 1.70 14.28
C ALA A 143 11.26 2.80 14.00
N HIS A 144 10.95 3.06 12.73
CA HIS A 144 10.01 4.12 12.33
C HIS A 144 8.58 3.60 12.14
N PHE A 145 8.42 2.42 11.54
CA PHE A 145 7.12 1.86 11.16
C PHE A 145 6.51 0.90 12.18
N TYR A 146 7.29 0.15 12.96
CA TYR A 146 6.71 -0.83 13.88
C TYR A 146 6.19 -0.18 15.16
N VAL A 147 4.94 -0.45 15.50
CA VAL A 147 4.31 -0.01 16.76
C VAL A 147 4.33 -1.17 17.75
N SER A 148 5.15 -1.07 18.78
CA SER A 148 5.24 -2.09 19.85
C SER A 148 4.11 -1.94 20.88
N GLU A 149 4.01 -2.89 21.81
CA GLU A 149 3.07 -2.78 22.95
C GLU A 149 3.46 -1.67 23.93
N ASP A 150 4.74 -1.30 23.97
CA ASP A 150 5.29 -0.28 24.86
C ASP A 150 5.31 1.12 24.21
N ASP A 151 4.80 1.26 22.98
CA ASP A 151 4.70 2.56 22.32
C ASP A 151 3.70 3.46 23.06
N SER A 152 4.22 4.59 23.55
CA SER A 152 3.49 5.56 24.38
C SER A 152 3.03 6.79 23.59
N SER A 153 3.19 6.79 22.27
CA SER A 153 2.68 7.87 21.42
C SER A 153 1.17 8.02 21.64
N PRO A 154 0.67 9.26 21.85
CA PRO A 154 -0.75 9.51 22.10
C PRO A 154 -1.65 9.19 20.89
N SER A 155 -1.04 8.95 19.72
CA SER A 155 -1.74 8.60 18.49
C SER A 155 -1.93 7.09 18.29
N VAL A 156 -1.35 6.25 19.15
CA VAL A 156 -1.46 4.79 19.04
C VAL A 156 -2.88 4.34 19.39
N ASN A 157 -3.61 3.83 18.40
CA ASN A 157 -4.89 3.14 18.62
C ASN A 157 -4.69 1.64 18.89
N LYS A 158 -3.68 1.03 18.25
CA LYS A 158 -3.41 -0.41 18.31
C LYS A 158 -1.90 -0.67 18.22
N SER A 159 -1.43 -1.68 18.94
CA SER A 159 -0.04 -2.14 18.94
C SER A 159 0.13 -3.41 18.09
N LYS A 160 1.38 -3.82 17.86
CA LYS A 160 1.75 -4.94 16.97
C LYS A 160 1.23 -4.71 15.54
N ILE A 161 1.39 -3.48 15.07
CA ILE A 161 1.05 -3.08 13.71
C ILE A 161 2.27 -2.46 13.02
N LEU A 162 2.22 -2.37 11.70
CA LEU A 162 3.02 -1.40 10.97
C LEU A 162 2.16 -0.15 10.77
N LYS A 163 2.76 1.01 11.06
CA LYS A 163 2.20 2.32 10.69
C LYS A 163 1.87 2.34 9.20
N ASP A 164 0.80 3.04 8.85
CA ASP A 164 0.39 3.19 7.46
C ASP A 164 1.28 4.18 6.70
N THR A 165 1.69 5.23 7.39
CA THR A 165 2.63 6.26 6.92
C THR A 165 3.59 6.64 8.04
N VAL A 166 4.71 7.28 7.69
CA VAL A 166 5.59 7.97 8.65
C VAL A 166 5.77 9.41 8.20
N GLY A 167 5.53 10.36 9.12
CA GLY A 167 5.76 11.78 8.86
C GLY A 167 4.65 12.44 8.05
N SER A 168 3.44 11.89 8.04
CA SER A 168 2.29 12.57 7.43
C SER A 168 1.96 13.86 8.17
N LYS A 169 1.34 14.82 7.47
CA LYS A 169 0.92 16.09 8.07
C LYS A 169 -0.05 15.90 9.24
N THR A 170 -0.90 14.87 9.16
CA THR A 170 -1.91 14.56 10.18
C THR A 170 -1.44 13.37 11.02
N VAL A 171 -0.60 13.63 12.03
CA VAL A 171 0.16 12.60 12.77
C VAL A 171 -0.62 11.33 13.17
N PHE A 172 -1.91 11.41 13.54
CA PHE A 172 -2.65 10.21 13.92
C PHE A 172 -2.87 9.22 12.75
N THR A 173 -2.87 9.69 11.49
CA THR A 173 -3.05 8.83 10.32
C THR A 173 -1.88 7.88 10.12
N ASP A 174 -0.68 8.25 10.57
CA ASP A 174 0.48 7.35 10.60
C ASP A 174 0.18 6.06 11.39
N PHE A 175 -0.59 6.15 12.48
CA PHE A 175 -0.85 5.06 13.41
C PHE A 175 -2.13 4.26 13.10
N GLN A 176 -2.79 4.52 11.96
CA GLN A 176 -3.98 3.77 11.56
C GLN A 176 -3.60 2.37 11.09
N LEU A 177 -4.27 1.34 11.63
CA LEU A 177 -4.14 0.00 11.09
C LEU A 177 -4.90 -0.09 9.76
N ARG A 178 -4.13 -0.27 8.68
CA ARG A 178 -4.60 -0.39 7.30
C ARG A 178 -3.97 -1.60 6.61
N PRO A 179 -4.57 -2.11 5.51
CA PRO A 179 -4.05 -3.31 4.84
C PRO A 179 -2.83 -3.04 3.95
N ASN A 180 -2.36 -1.79 3.82
CA ASN A 180 -1.28 -1.39 2.91
C ASN A 180 0.05 -2.10 3.19
N LEU A 181 0.30 -2.49 4.46
CA LEU A 181 1.45 -3.29 4.86
C LEU A 181 1.57 -4.63 4.10
N ALA A 182 0.46 -5.12 3.55
CA ALA A 182 0.43 -6.35 2.76
C ALA A 182 1.39 -6.27 1.57
N VAL A 183 1.47 -5.13 0.88
CA VAL A 183 2.39 -4.95 -0.26
C VAL A 183 3.84 -5.13 0.20
N THR A 184 4.20 -4.48 1.31
CA THR A 184 5.54 -4.54 1.88
C THR A 184 5.91 -5.96 2.31
N LEU A 185 5.06 -6.61 3.11
CA LEU A 185 5.35 -7.95 3.63
C LEU A 185 5.22 -9.05 2.57
N ALA A 186 4.51 -8.82 1.47
CA ALA A 186 4.47 -9.75 0.34
C ALA A 186 5.73 -9.70 -0.52
N LEU A 187 6.49 -8.60 -0.49
CA LEU A 187 7.72 -8.42 -1.27
C LEU A 187 8.98 -8.61 -0.43
N VAL A 188 8.99 -8.03 0.78
CA VAL A 188 10.11 -8.03 1.72
C VAL A 188 9.62 -8.41 3.13
N PRO A 189 9.19 -9.67 3.34
CA PRO A 189 8.65 -10.17 4.61
C PRO A 189 9.64 -10.12 5.79
N ASP A 190 10.93 -9.92 5.53
CA ASP A 190 12.00 -9.78 6.52
C ASP A 190 12.51 -8.33 6.67
N ILE A 191 11.72 -7.34 6.22
CA ILE A 191 12.04 -5.92 6.41
C ILE A 191 12.06 -5.52 7.89
N ILE A 192 11.38 -6.29 8.73
CA ILE A 192 11.46 -6.26 10.20
C ILE A 192 11.75 -7.68 10.71
N ASP A 193 11.99 -7.82 12.01
CA ASP A 193 12.02 -9.13 12.66
C ASP A 193 10.80 -9.99 12.26
N VAL A 194 11.05 -11.19 11.76
CA VAL A 194 10.01 -12.03 11.13
C VAL A 194 8.95 -12.46 12.15
N GLN A 195 9.30 -12.61 13.43
CA GLN A 195 8.31 -12.92 14.48
C GLN A 195 7.42 -11.71 14.76
N LYS A 196 7.96 -10.48 14.74
CA LYS A 196 7.16 -9.25 14.76
C LYS A 196 6.27 -9.13 13.52
N ALA A 197 6.78 -9.44 12.33
CA ALA A 197 5.98 -9.46 11.10
C ALA A 197 4.80 -10.43 11.20
N TRP A 198 4.99 -11.62 11.78
CA TRP A 198 3.89 -12.55 12.03
C TRP A 198 2.84 -11.98 12.99
N ASN A 199 3.26 -11.32 14.07
CA ASN A 199 2.33 -10.67 15.00
C ASN A 199 1.52 -9.55 14.30
N VAL A 200 2.14 -8.83 13.36
CA VAL A 200 1.46 -7.82 12.52
C VAL A 200 0.42 -8.49 11.62
N ILE A 201 0.76 -9.60 10.97
CA ILE A 201 -0.17 -10.38 10.16
C ILE A 201 -1.36 -10.85 11.02
N GLU A 202 -1.13 -11.46 12.18
CA GLU A 202 -2.22 -11.94 13.05
C GLU A 202 -3.12 -10.80 13.53
N THR A 203 -2.53 -9.66 13.91
CA THR A 203 -3.27 -8.48 14.36
C THR A 203 -4.12 -7.89 13.23
N THR A 204 -3.54 -7.80 12.03
CA THR A 204 -4.20 -7.28 10.83
C THR A 204 -5.31 -8.21 10.37
N GLU A 205 -5.06 -9.51 10.29
CA GLU A 205 -6.05 -10.50 9.87
C GLU A 205 -7.25 -10.52 10.81
N LYS A 206 -7.00 -10.58 12.13
CA LYS A 206 -8.05 -10.58 13.15
C LYS A 206 -8.93 -9.32 13.09
N THR A 207 -8.36 -8.18 12.71
CA THR A 207 -9.04 -6.88 12.78
C THR A 207 -9.69 -6.50 11.45
N LEU A 208 -9.02 -6.75 10.33
CA LEU A 208 -9.39 -6.21 9.03
C LEU A 208 -9.94 -7.26 8.05
N MET A 209 -9.59 -8.55 8.19
CA MET A 209 -9.99 -9.55 7.19
C MET A 209 -11.51 -9.73 7.18
N GLY A 210 -12.14 -9.47 6.03
CA GLY A 210 -13.56 -9.69 5.81
C GLY A 210 -13.84 -11.06 5.19
N PRO A 211 -15.12 -11.33 4.84
CA PRO A 211 -15.47 -12.56 4.15
C PRO A 211 -14.77 -12.71 2.80
N LEU A 212 -14.70 -11.63 2.01
CA LEU A 212 -14.12 -11.62 0.67
C LEU A 212 -12.94 -10.63 0.58
N GLY A 213 -13.17 -9.36 0.90
CA GLY A 213 -12.11 -8.35 0.92
C GLY A 213 -11.47 -8.18 2.30
N ILE A 214 -10.59 -7.19 2.40
CA ILE A 214 -9.99 -6.74 3.67
C ILE A 214 -10.36 -5.28 3.89
N LYS A 215 -10.83 -4.96 5.10
CA LYS A 215 -11.28 -3.61 5.48
C LYS A 215 -10.13 -2.63 5.31
N THR A 216 -10.41 -1.48 4.69
CA THR A 216 -9.41 -0.45 4.41
C THR A 216 -8.97 0.37 5.62
N LEU A 217 -9.71 0.26 6.73
CA LEU A 217 -9.41 0.89 8.01
C LEU A 217 -9.94 0.01 9.16
N ASP A 218 -9.27 0.05 10.32
CA ASP A 218 -9.71 -0.57 11.58
C ASP A 218 -11.13 -0.12 11.98
N PRO A 219 -12.08 -1.05 12.21
CA PRO A 219 -13.45 -0.71 12.67
C PRO A 219 -13.57 0.04 13.99
N SER A 220 -12.54 0.00 14.84
CA SER A 220 -12.47 0.78 16.08
C SER A 220 -12.08 2.24 15.87
N ASP A 221 -11.54 2.57 14.68
CA ASP A 221 -11.16 3.92 14.33
C ASP A 221 -12.41 4.78 14.09
N TRP A 222 -12.45 5.96 14.68
CA TRP A 222 -13.54 6.92 14.53
C TRP A 222 -13.82 7.33 13.07
N CYS A 223 -12.85 7.24 12.16
CA CYS A 223 -13.03 7.51 10.73
C CYS A 223 -13.67 6.35 9.96
N TYR A 224 -13.80 5.16 10.56
CA TYR A 224 -14.33 3.98 9.90
C TYR A 224 -15.79 4.14 9.46
N ASP A 225 -16.06 3.82 8.19
CA ASP A 225 -17.38 3.63 7.63
C ASP A 225 -17.31 2.61 6.48
N GLY A 226 -17.89 1.43 6.69
CA GLY A 226 -17.78 0.31 5.75
C GLY A 226 -18.81 0.28 4.62
N PHE A 227 -19.66 1.31 4.46
CA PHE A 227 -20.74 1.32 3.47
C PHE A 227 -20.57 2.44 2.44
N TYR A 228 -19.80 2.17 1.40
CA TYR A 228 -19.56 3.10 0.31
C TYR A 228 -20.83 3.37 -0.52
N ASN A 229 -21.19 4.64 -0.66
CA ASN A 229 -22.21 5.10 -1.58
C ASN A 229 -21.77 6.41 -2.24
N ASN A 230 -21.38 6.36 -3.51
CA ASN A 230 -20.94 7.55 -4.24
C ASN A 230 -22.05 8.57 -4.48
N ASP A 231 -23.31 8.11 -4.50
CA ASP A 231 -24.47 8.96 -4.76
C ASP A 231 -25.01 9.64 -3.49
N ASP A 232 -24.44 9.36 -2.31
CA ASP A 232 -24.87 9.96 -1.05
C ASP A 232 -24.76 11.49 -1.10
N ASP A 233 -25.91 12.16 -1.15
CA ASP A 233 -26.06 13.62 -1.11
C ASP A 233 -26.42 14.13 0.29
N SER A 234 -26.05 13.42 1.34
CA SER A 234 -26.26 13.86 2.72
C SER A 234 -25.32 15.01 3.12
N ILE A 235 -25.55 15.54 4.32
CA ILE A 235 -24.65 16.53 4.97
C ILE A 235 -23.54 15.85 5.80
N VAL A 236 -23.49 14.50 5.81
CA VAL A 236 -22.57 13.72 6.64
C VAL A 236 -21.25 13.61 5.90
N LYS A 237 -20.23 14.36 6.34
CA LYS A 237 -18.91 14.40 5.69
C LYS A 237 -18.31 13.02 5.43
N LYS A 238 -18.47 12.08 6.35
CA LYS A 238 -17.86 10.73 6.29
C LYS A 238 -18.37 9.86 5.14
N THR A 239 -19.58 10.10 4.65
CA THR A 239 -20.24 9.24 3.65
C THR A 239 -20.57 10.01 2.37
N ALA A 240 -20.85 11.31 2.48
CA ALA A 240 -21.30 12.12 1.36
C ALA A 240 -20.34 12.07 0.17
N LYS A 241 -20.91 11.78 -0.99
CA LYS A 241 -20.22 11.56 -2.27
C LYS A 241 -19.12 10.50 -2.21
N GLY A 242 -19.33 9.48 -1.39
CA GLY A 242 -18.44 8.33 -1.26
C GLY A 242 -17.12 8.66 -0.57
N TRP A 243 -17.09 9.63 0.34
CA TRP A 243 -15.90 9.99 1.13
C TRP A 243 -15.22 8.77 1.78
N ASN A 244 -16.02 7.78 2.17
CA ASN A 244 -15.57 6.54 2.81
C ASN A 244 -14.98 5.47 1.87
N TYR A 245 -14.74 5.76 0.58
CA TYR A 245 -14.24 4.77 -0.40
C TYR A 245 -13.05 3.93 0.09
N HIS A 246 -12.16 4.57 0.85
CA HIS A 246 -10.95 3.98 1.44
C HIS A 246 -10.93 4.06 2.97
N GLN A 247 -12.09 4.12 3.63
CA GLN A 247 -12.21 4.29 5.09
C GLN A 247 -13.04 3.19 5.75
N GLY A 248 -13.04 1.97 5.21
CA GLY A 248 -13.82 0.86 5.75
C GLY A 248 -14.24 -0.20 4.76
N PRO A 249 -14.62 0.13 3.49
CA PRO A 249 -14.96 -0.87 2.50
C PRO A 249 -13.85 -1.91 2.36
N GLU A 250 -14.25 -3.12 1.99
CA GLU A 250 -13.41 -4.31 1.98
C GLU A 250 -12.85 -4.53 0.57
N TRP A 251 -11.55 -4.32 0.38
CA TRP A 251 -10.91 -4.36 -0.94
C TRP A 251 -10.25 -5.72 -1.22
N LEU A 252 -10.40 -6.22 -2.44
CA LEU A 252 -10.03 -7.61 -2.74
C LEU A 252 -8.58 -7.79 -3.20
N TRP A 253 -8.04 -6.86 -4.00
CA TRP A 253 -6.65 -6.98 -4.48
C TRP A 253 -5.65 -6.98 -3.30
N VAL A 254 -5.87 -6.11 -2.31
CA VAL A 254 -5.01 -6.00 -1.13
C VAL A 254 -5.29 -7.14 -0.13
N ALA A 255 -6.50 -7.71 -0.11
CA ALA A 255 -6.78 -8.96 0.62
C ALA A 255 -5.96 -10.13 0.03
N ALA A 256 -5.93 -10.24 -1.30
CA ALA A 256 -5.14 -11.28 -1.96
C ALA A 256 -3.63 -11.10 -1.73
N LEU A 257 -3.11 -9.86 -1.81
CA LEU A 257 -1.72 -9.59 -1.43
C LEU A 257 -1.44 -9.86 0.05
N PHE A 258 -2.42 -9.62 0.93
CA PHE A 258 -2.28 -9.96 2.34
C PHE A 258 -2.12 -11.47 2.55
N LEU A 259 -2.85 -12.30 1.79
CA LEU A 259 -2.65 -13.74 1.81
C LEU A 259 -1.24 -14.13 1.34
N LYS A 260 -0.71 -13.47 0.29
CA LYS A 260 0.69 -13.66 -0.14
C LYS A 260 1.67 -13.29 0.98
N ALA A 261 1.51 -12.12 1.61
CA ALA A 261 2.33 -11.71 2.75
C ALA A 261 2.30 -12.72 3.90
N LYS A 262 1.11 -13.24 4.23
CA LYS A 262 0.94 -14.28 5.24
C LYS A 262 1.71 -15.57 4.91
N ILE A 263 1.68 -16.01 3.65
CA ILE A 263 2.48 -17.17 3.18
C ILE A 263 3.98 -16.89 3.32
N GLU A 264 4.43 -15.76 2.80
CA GLU A 264 5.84 -15.35 2.75
C GLU A 264 6.50 -15.25 4.14
N VAL A 265 5.79 -14.66 5.11
CA VAL A 265 6.23 -14.55 6.51
C VAL A 265 6.18 -15.92 7.19
N ALA A 266 5.07 -16.66 7.03
CA ALA A 266 4.92 -17.98 7.65
C ALA A 266 5.98 -18.98 7.18
N TRP A 267 6.34 -18.94 5.89
CA TRP A 267 7.39 -19.79 5.34
C TRP A 267 8.73 -19.57 6.02
N ARG A 268 9.11 -18.30 6.25
CA ARG A 268 10.36 -17.93 6.93
C ARG A 268 10.41 -18.40 8.39
N LEU A 269 9.25 -18.50 9.04
CA LEU A 269 9.14 -19.05 10.41
C LEU A 269 8.99 -20.57 10.46
N LYS A 270 8.79 -21.26 9.33
CA LYS A 270 8.51 -22.71 9.27
C LYS A 270 9.55 -23.55 10.03
N ALA A 271 10.83 -23.21 9.93
CA ALA A 271 11.90 -23.95 10.59
C ALA A 271 11.88 -23.79 12.12
N GLN A 272 11.49 -22.61 12.62
CA GLN A 272 11.44 -22.29 14.04
C GLN A 272 10.13 -22.76 14.68
N ASN A 273 9.02 -22.62 13.94
CA ASN A 273 7.69 -23.02 14.38
C ASN A 273 6.87 -23.59 13.20
N PRO A 274 6.92 -24.90 12.96
CA PRO A 274 6.17 -25.55 11.88
C PRO A 274 4.65 -25.39 11.97
N GLY A 275 4.13 -25.08 13.17
CA GLY A 275 2.70 -24.84 13.40
C GLY A 275 2.19 -23.58 12.70
N ILE A 276 3.01 -22.52 12.66
CA ILE A 276 2.69 -21.27 11.96
C ILE A 276 2.47 -21.54 10.47
N TRP A 277 3.41 -22.23 9.82
CA TRP A 277 3.30 -22.60 8.42
C TRP A 277 2.05 -23.43 8.14
N LYS A 278 1.80 -24.47 8.93
CA LYS A 278 0.61 -25.33 8.75
C LYS A 278 -0.69 -24.54 8.87
N ASN A 279 -0.81 -23.67 9.86
CA ASN A 279 -1.99 -22.82 10.05
C ASN A 279 -2.18 -21.85 8.87
N ALA A 280 -1.10 -21.17 8.45
CA ALA A 280 -1.15 -20.25 7.32
C ALA A 280 -1.64 -20.93 6.04
N VAL A 281 -1.11 -22.13 5.73
CA VAL A 281 -1.54 -22.90 4.54
C VAL A 281 -3.03 -23.25 4.60
N VAL A 282 -3.54 -23.68 5.75
CA VAL A 282 -4.95 -24.06 5.91
C VAL A 282 -5.85 -22.84 5.70
N THR A 283 -5.60 -21.76 6.45
CA THR A 283 -6.43 -20.55 6.42
C THR A 283 -6.40 -19.84 5.07
N VAL A 284 -5.25 -19.81 4.39
CA VAL A 284 -5.15 -19.26 3.03
C VAL A 284 -5.93 -20.11 2.03
N LYS A 285 -5.85 -21.45 2.12
CA LYS A 285 -6.63 -22.34 1.24
C LYS A 285 -8.13 -22.21 1.46
N GLU A 286 -8.57 -22.02 2.70
CA GLU A 286 -9.97 -21.72 3.01
C GLU A 286 -10.41 -20.44 2.30
N LYS A 287 -9.62 -19.36 2.38
CA LYS A 287 -9.90 -18.10 1.66
C LYS A 287 -9.90 -18.25 0.14
N PHE A 288 -8.98 -19.05 -0.42
CA PHE A 288 -9.04 -19.38 -1.85
C PHE A 288 -10.31 -20.15 -2.22
N GLY A 289 -10.83 -20.97 -1.30
CA GLY A 289 -12.13 -21.64 -1.45
C GLY A 289 -13.29 -20.64 -1.52
N ASP A 290 -13.27 -19.61 -0.68
CA ASP A 290 -14.25 -18.51 -0.70
C ASP A 290 -14.21 -17.77 -2.06
N TYR A 291 -13.00 -17.42 -2.53
CA TYR A 291 -12.82 -16.80 -3.84
C TYR A 291 -13.29 -17.69 -4.98
N LEU A 292 -12.98 -18.98 -4.95
CA LEU A 292 -13.43 -19.92 -5.98
C LEU A 292 -14.95 -20.06 -5.99
N THR A 293 -15.58 -20.01 -4.82
CA THR A 293 -17.05 -20.05 -4.70
C THR A 293 -17.65 -18.79 -5.33
N HIS A 294 -17.16 -17.60 -4.95
CA HIS A 294 -17.61 -16.35 -5.55
C HIS A 294 -17.41 -16.32 -7.07
N LEU A 295 -16.25 -16.76 -7.57
CA LEU A 295 -15.97 -16.84 -9.01
C LEU A 295 -16.97 -17.72 -9.78
N LYS A 296 -17.46 -18.81 -9.17
CA LYS A 296 -18.44 -19.71 -9.80
C LYS A 296 -19.85 -19.12 -9.80
N ASP A 297 -20.20 -18.40 -8.74
CA ASP A 297 -21.54 -17.85 -8.55
C ASP A 297 -21.71 -16.48 -9.23
N SER A 298 -20.61 -15.76 -9.48
CA SER A 298 -20.58 -14.47 -10.16
C SER A 298 -20.93 -14.60 -11.65
N ALA A 299 -21.82 -13.73 -12.12
CA ALA A 299 -22.18 -13.63 -13.54
C ALA A 299 -20.99 -13.24 -14.44
N TRP A 300 -19.92 -12.69 -13.86
CA TRP A 300 -18.73 -12.24 -14.57
C TRP A 300 -17.57 -13.23 -14.52
N SER A 301 -17.71 -14.31 -13.75
CA SER A 301 -16.61 -15.25 -13.48
C SER A 301 -15.33 -14.54 -13.00
N SER A 302 -15.51 -13.49 -12.21
CA SER A 302 -14.44 -12.64 -11.69
C SER A 302 -14.71 -12.28 -10.22
N LEU A 303 -13.71 -11.68 -9.58
CA LEU A 303 -13.82 -11.04 -8.28
C LEU A 303 -14.08 -9.52 -8.44
N PRO A 304 -14.88 -8.92 -7.55
CA PRO A 304 -15.14 -7.48 -7.57
C PRO A 304 -13.91 -6.67 -7.12
N GLU A 305 -14.01 -5.36 -7.29
CA GLU A 305 -13.03 -4.41 -6.77
C GLU A 305 -13.08 -4.34 -5.24
N LEU A 306 -14.29 -4.24 -4.69
CA LEU A 306 -14.55 -4.09 -3.27
C LEU A 306 -15.93 -4.64 -2.89
N THR A 307 -16.08 -4.99 -1.62
CA THR A 307 -17.36 -5.23 -0.96
C THR A 307 -17.61 -4.15 0.09
N GLN A 308 -18.87 -3.99 0.50
CA GLN A 308 -19.16 -3.28 1.74
C GLN A 308 -18.68 -4.10 2.95
N ALA A 309 -18.92 -3.59 4.15
CA ALA A 309 -18.69 -4.33 5.39
C ALA A 309 -19.33 -5.72 5.36
N GLU A 310 -18.60 -6.70 5.88
CA GLU A 310 -19.05 -8.08 6.05
C GLU A 310 -19.40 -8.75 4.71
N GLY A 311 -18.65 -8.43 3.65
CA GLY A 311 -18.82 -9.04 2.32
C GLY A 311 -20.13 -8.68 1.61
N VAL A 312 -20.89 -7.70 2.12
CA VAL A 312 -22.13 -7.26 1.49
C VAL A 312 -21.81 -6.66 0.11
N HIS A 313 -22.60 -7.03 -0.91
CA HIS A 313 -22.44 -6.53 -2.27
C HIS A 313 -22.46 -4.99 -2.31
N CYS A 314 -21.50 -4.40 -3.01
CA CYS A 314 -21.42 -2.95 -3.22
C CYS A 314 -21.86 -2.59 -4.65
N PRO A 315 -23.03 -1.92 -4.84
CA PRO A 315 -23.49 -1.53 -6.18
C PRO A 315 -22.55 -0.58 -6.93
N GLY A 316 -21.69 0.16 -6.22
CA GLY A 316 -20.70 1.04 -6.82
C GLY A 316 -19.38 0.36 -7.17
N SER A 317 -19.25 -0.95 -6.93
CA SER A 317 -18.02 -1.69 -7.21
C SER A 317 -17.99 -2.19 -8.67
N CYS A 318 -16.80 -2.21 -9.27
CA CYS A 318 -16.58 -3.00 -10.47
C CYS A 318 -16.65 -4.50 -10.13
N GLU A 319 -17.59 -5.23 -10.76
CA GLU A 319 -17.80 -6.67 -10.52
C GLU A 319 -16.68 -7.58 -11.06
N ALA A 320 -15.85 -7.07 -11.98
CA ALA A 320 -14.82 -7.83 -12.65
C ALA A 320 -13.50 -7.06 -12.73
N GLN A 321 -12.75 -7.08 -11.64
CA GLN A 321 -11.63 -6.17 -11.45
C GLN A 321 -10.27 -6.84 -11.63
N ALA A 322 -9.47 -6.31 -12.56
CA ALA A 322 -8.21 -6.92 -13.00
C ALA A 322 -7.20 -7.15 -11.87
N TRP A 323 -7.01 -6.15 -10.98
CA TRP A 323 -6.06 -6.28 -9.87
C TRP A 323 -6.47 -7.31 -8.82
N SER A 324 -7.78 -7.59 -8.67
CA SER A 324 -8.29 -8.53 -7.67
C SER A 324 -7.92 -9.95 -8.10
N ILE A 325 -8.06 -10.23 -9.40
CA ILE A 325 -7.62 -11.50 -10.00
C ILE A 325 -6.10 -11.59 -10.06
N GLY A 326 -5.41 -10.53 -10.50
CA GLY A 326 -3.94 -10.52 -10.62
C GLY A 326 -3.26 -10.84 -9.29
N CYS A 327 -3.64 -10.15 -8.22
CA CYS A 327 -3.08 -10.39 -6.88
C CYS A 327 -3.47 -11.76 -6.30
N LEU A 328 -4.66 -12.28 -6.63
CA LEU A 328 -5.03 -13.66 -6.26
C LEU A 328 -4.11 -14.67 -6.93
N LEU A 329 -3.83 -14.50 -8.22
CA LEU A 329 -2.91 -15.39 -8.95
C LEU A 329 -1.51 -15.36 -8.34
N GLU A 330 -1.01 -14.19 -7.94
CA GLU A 330 0.28 -14.10 -7.23
C GLU A 330 0.29 -14.88 -5.92
N ALA A 331 -0.78 -14.76 -5.10
CA ALA A 331 -0.88 -15.50 -3.84
C ALA A 331 -0.94 -17.02 -4.06
N VAL A 332 -1.65 -17.46 -5.11
CA VAL A 332 -1.73 -18.88 -5.50
C VAL A 332 -0.35 -19.40 -5.94
N VAL A 333 0.36 -18.64 -6.79
CA VAL A 333 1.70 -19.01 -7.26
C VAL A 333 2.70 -19.09 -6.09
N ALA A 334 2.64 -18.15 -5.15
CA ALA A 334 3.48 -18.17 -3.96
C ALA A 334 3.25 -19.46 -3.13
N LEU A 335 1.99 -19.80 -2.84
CA LEU A 335 1.66 -20.99 -2.08
C LEU A 335 2.07 -22.29 -2.79
N ASP A 336 1.84 -22.37 -4.10
CA ASP A 336 2.22 -23.54 -4.91
C ASP A 336 3.74 -23.71 -4.96
N GLY A 337 4.49 -22.61 -5.09
CA GLY A 337 5.94 -22.60 -5.10
C GLY A 337 6.56 -23.19 -3.82
N TYR A 338 6.02 -22.84 -2.66
CA TYR A 338 6.47 -23.39 -1.37
C TYR A 338 5.98 -24.81 -1.09
N SER A 339 4.82 -25.19 -1.62
CA SER A 339 4.30 -26.56 -1.45
C SER A 339 5.16 -27.62 -2.15
N LYS A 340 6.01 -27.20 -3.10
CA LYS A 340 6.94 -28.05 -3.85
C LYS A 340 8.33 -28.19 -3.21
N GLN A 341 8.62 -27.45 -2.13
CA GLN A 341 9.91 -27.43 -1.41
C GLN A 341 9.84 -28.20 -0.09
#